data_AF-A0A1C6T6T1-F1
#
_entry.id   AF-A0A1C6T6T1-F1
#
_cell.length_a   1.000
_cell.length_b   1.000
_cell.length_c   1.000
_cell.angle_alpha   90.00
_cell.angle_beta   90.00
_cell.angle_gamma   90.00
#
_symmetry.space_group_name_H-M   'P 1'
#
loop_
_entity.id
_entity.type
_entity.pdbx_description
1 polymer ?
#
loop_
_entity_poly.entity_id
_entity_poly.type
_entity_poly.pdbx_seq_one_letter_code
_entity_poly.pdbx_strand_id
1 'polypeptide(L)' 'MGRWVLHLPVALPRRVDAVVLVVALRDSLGHVPALDFGEATVSAEDDQSRRTRVWCDARLGGGQRCELPLAHDGGCR' A
#
# COMPACT_ATOMS: atom_id res chain seq x y z
N MET A 1 -2.19 23.48 -11.73
CA MET A 1 -1.13 22.51 -12.09
C MET A 1 -1.68 21.12 -11.83
N GLY A 2 -1.63 20.21 -12.81
CA GLY A 2 -2.30 18.91 -12.74
C GLY A 2 -1.52 17.90 -11.92
N ARG A 3 -2.21 17.19 -11.02
CA ARG A 3 -1.71 15.97 -10.38
C ARG A 3 -2.16 14.77 -11.22
N TRP A 4 -1.24 13.87 -11.56
CA TRP A 4 -1.53 12.64 -12.30
C TRP A 4 -1.27 11.46 -11.38
N VAL A 5 -2.15 10.46 -11.42
CA VAL A 5 -2.07 9.28 -10.57
C VAL A 5 -1.92 8.05 -11.45
N LEU A 6 -0.97 7.19 -11.11
CA LEU A 6 -0.76 5.90 -11.78
C LEU A 6 -1.66 4.85 -11.11
N HIS A 7 -2.53 4.23 -11.90
CA HIS A 7 -3.30 3.06 -11.50
C HIS A 7 -2.82 1.86 -12.31
N LEU A 8 -2.25 0.86 -11.63
CA LEU A 8 -1.80 -0.38 -12.27
C LEU A 8 -2.70 -1.53 -11.80
N PRO A 9 -3.74 -1.92 -12.58
CA PRO A 9 -4.58 -3.05 -12.24
C PRO A 9 -3.80 -4.35 -12.39
N VAL A 10 -3.96 -5.25 -11.42
CA VAL A 10 -3.40 -6.60 -11.43
C VAL A 10 -4.51 -7.59 -11.06
N ALA A 11 -4.63 -8.68 -11.80
CA ALA A 11 -5.61 -9.73 -11.54
C ALA A 11 -4.91 -10.90 -10.84
N LEU A 12 -5.16 -11.04 -9.53
CA LEU A 12 -4.58 -12.10 -8.71
C LEU A 12 -5.69 -12.84 -7.97
N PRO A 13 -5.64 -14.18 -7.90
CA PRO A 13 -6.75 -14.99 -7.39
C PRO A 13 -6.96 -14.86 -5.88
N ARG A 14 -5.98 -14.33 -5.14
CA ARG A 14 -6.05 -14.17 -3.68
C ARG A 14 -5.49 -12.83 -3.24
N ARG A 15 -6.11 -12.23 -2.22
CA ARG A 15 -5.65 -10.97 -1.59
C ARG A 15 -4.20 -11.06 -1.08
N VAL A 16 -3.79 -12.20 -0.54
CA VAL A 16 -2.42 -12.40 -0.05
C VAL A 16 -1.38 -12.26 -1.16
N ASP A 17 -1.70 -12.73 -2.38
CA ASP A 17 -0.79 -12.62 -3.53
C ASP A 17 -0.63 -11.15 -3.95
N ALA A 18 -1.72 -10.37 -3.89
CA ALA A 18 -1.67 -8.93 -4.15
C ALA A 18 -0.82 -8.18 -3.11
N VAL A 19 -0.90 -8.56 -1.83
CA VAL A 19 -0.03 -7.99 -0.78
C VAL A 19 1.43 -8.34 -1.02
N VAL A 20 1.74 -9.61 -1.32
CA VAL A 20 3.12 -10.05 -1.61
C VAL A 20 3.70 -9.28 -2.80
N LEU A 21 2.94 -9.12 -3.88
CA LEU A 21 3.38 -8.36 -5.05
C LEU A 21 3.64 -6.88 -4.68
N VAL A 22 2.75 -6.25 -3.94
CA VAL A 22 2.90 -4.84 -3.54
C VAL A 22 4.11 -4.64 -2.62
N VAL A 23 4.42 -5.58 -1.74
CA VAL A 23 5.66 -5.55 -0.94
C VAL A 23 6.89 -5.68 -1.84
N ALA A 24 6.91 -6.64 -2.77
CA ALA A 24 8.03 -6.80 -3.71
C ALA A 24 8.26 -5.55 -4.59
N LEU A 25 7.18 -4.87 -5.00
CA LEU A 25 7.25 -3.59 -5.71
C LEU A 25 7.83 -2.49 -4.82
N ARG A 26 7.41 -2.39 -3.55
CA ARG A 26 7.98 -1.43 -2.59
C ARG A 26 9.48 -1.66 -2.41
N ASP A 27 9.90 -2.90 -2.23
CA ASP A 27 11.32 -3.25 -2.03
C ASP A 27 12.15 -2.95 -3.28
N SER A 28 11.60 -3.18 -4.46
CA SER A 28 12.30 -2.95 -5.74
C SER A 28 12.34 -1.48 -6.14
N LEU A 29 11.26 -0.73 -5.88
CA LEU A 29 11.05 0.63 -6.40
C LEU A 29 11.04 1.70 -5.30
N GLY A 30 11.35 1.37 -4.05
CA GLY A 30 11.39 2.33 -2.94
C GLY A 30 12.39 3.47 -3.13
N HIS A 31 13.32 3.34 -4.09
CA HIS A 31 14.24 4.40 -4.50
C HIS A 31 13.61 5.46 -5.42
N VAL A 32 12.39 5.25 -5.92
CA VAL A 32 11.68 6.17 -6.82
C VAL A 32 10.84 7.16 -5.98
N PRO A 33 11.22 8.45 -5.86
CA PRO A 33 10.56 9.38 -4.94
C PRO A 33 9.10 9.72 -5.30
N ALA A 34 8.70 9.45 -6.54
CA ALA A 34 7.34 9.70 -7.01
C ALA A 34 6.33 8.62 -6.56
N LEU A 35 6.80 7.49 -6.03
CA LEU A 35 5.95 6.39 -5.58
C LEU A 35 5.76 6.43 -4.07
N ASP A 36 4.56 6.81 -3.63
CA ASP A 36 4.15 6.66 -2.22
C ASP A 36 3.49 5.30 -2.03
N PHE A 37 4.30 4.32 -1.63
CA PHE A 37 3.78 3.00 -1.29
C PHE A 37 2.90 3.03 -0.05
N GLY A 38 3.06 3.96 0.90
CA GLY A 38 2.18 4.05 2.08
C GLY A 38 0.70 4.23 1.74
N GLU A 39 0.41 4.79 0.56
CA GLU A 39 -0.94 5.00 0.04
C GLU A 39 -1.45 3.82 -0.82
N ALA A 40 -0.71 2.73 -0.98
CA ALA A 40 -1.17 1.62 -1.81
C ALA A 40 -2.37 0.89 -1.18
N THR A 41 -3.32 0.56 -2.04
CA THR A 41 -4.56 -0.11 -1.68
C THR A 41 -4.80 -1.32 -2.58
N VAL A 42 -5.42 -2.34 -2.02
CA VAL A 42 -5.88 -3.55 -2.72
C VAL A 42 -7.40 -3.61 -2.57
N SER A 43 -8.07 -3.95 -3.66
CA SER A 43 -9.52 -4.14 -3.71
C SER A 43 -9.81 -5.46 -4.41
N ALA A 44 -10.98 -6.04 -4.16
CA ALA A 44 -11.48 -7.12 -5.02
C ALA A 44 -11.88 -6.52 -6.38
N GLU A 45 -11.75 -7.29 -7.46
CA GLU A 45 -12.03 -6.82 -8.83
C GLU A 45 -13.49 -6.40 -9.00
N ASP A 46 -14.39 -7.14 -8.36
CA ASP A 46 -15.84 -6.95 -8.31
C ASP A 46 -16.27 -5.87 -7.30
N ASP A 47 -15.37 -5.39 -6.44
CA ASP A 47 -15.63 -4.33 -5.46
C ASP A 47 -14.46 -3.33 -5.35
N GLN A 48 -14.17 -2.65 -6.46
CA GLN A 48 -13.13 -1.62 -6.53
C GLN A 48 -13.43 -0.38 -5.69
N SER A 49 -14.66 -0.26 -5.19
CA SER A 49 -15.08 0.79 -4.25
C SER A 49 -14.49 0.55 -2.86
N ARG A 50 -14.26 -0.73 -2.48
CA ARG A 50 -13.67 -1.13 -1.20
C ARG A 50 -12.17 -1.31 -1.29
N ARG A 51 -11.48 -0.18 -1.23
CA ARG A 51 -10.02 -0.10 -1.17
C ARG A 51 -9.53 -0.39 0.25
N THR A 52 -8.83 -1.50 0.41
CA THR A 52 -8.15 -1.87 1.66
C THR A 52 -6.69 -1.43 1.57
N ARG A 53 -6.20 -0.64 2.53
CA ARG A 53 -4.77 -0.29 2.59
C ARG A 53 -3.90 -1.51 2.86
N VAL A 54 -2.68 -1.51 2.32
CA VAL A 54 -1.71 -2.59 2.53
C VAL A 54 -0.92 -2.36 3.81
N TRP A 55 -0.56 -1.12 4.11
CA TRP A 55 0.20 -0.73 5.30
C TRP A 55 -0.67 -0.01 6.33
N CYS A 56 -0.22 -0.07 7.57
CA CYS A 56 -0.75 0.71 8.68
C CYS A 56 -0.44 2.20 8.43
N ASP A 57 -1.44 3.07 8.49
CA ASP A 57 -1.26 4.50 8.23
C ASP A 57 -1.21 5.35 9.52
N ALA A 58 -0.96 4.70 10.66
CA ALA A 58 -0.91 5.37 11.95
C ALA A 58 0.24 6.39 11.97
N ARG A 59 -0.05 7.62 12.44
CA ARG A 59 0.96 8.66 12.62
C ARG A 59 1.82 8.34 13.84
N LEU A 60 3.13 8.28 13.63
CA LEU A 60 4.15 8.16 14.66
C LEU A 60 4.62 9.55 15.10
N GLY A 61 5.32 9.61 16.24
CA GLY A 61 6.02 10.81 16.67
C GLY A 61 7.00 11.29 15.59
N GLY A 62 7.10 12.61 15.38
CA GLY A 62 7.98 13.18 14.35
C GLY A 62 7.36 13.23 12.94
N GLY A 63 6.07 12.89 12.79
CA GLY A 63 5.35 13.03 11.51
C GLY A 63 5.54 11.87 10.54
N GLN A 64 6.26 10.83 10.94
CA GLN A 64 6.37 9.58 10.20
C GLN A 64 5.06 8.78 10.28
N ARG A 65 4.86 7.86 9.34
CA ARG A 65 3.75 6.90 9.36
C ARG A 65 4.31 5.51 9.65
N CYS A 66 3.51 4.67 10.30
CA CYS A 66 3.84 3.27 10.53
C CYS A 66 4.14 2.59 9.19
N GLU A 67 5.19 1.77 9.15
CA GLU A 67 5.57 1.08 7.91
C GLU A 67 5.14 -0.39 7.90
N LEU A 68 4.49 -0.85 8.97
CA LEU A 68 4.06 -2.23 9.15
C LEU A 68 2.79 -2.54 8.35
N PRO A 69 2.51 -3.83 8.03
CA PRO A 69 1.26 -4.23 7.37
C PRO A 69 0.00 -3.75 8.10
N LEU A 70 -1.08 -3.51 7.36
CA LEU A 70 -2.37 -3.20 7.95
C LEU A 70 -2.80 -4.37 8.86
N ALA A 71 -3.20 -4.06 10.10
CA ALA A 71 -3.51 -5.02 11.15
C ALA A 71 -2.32 -5.88 11.63
N HIS A 72 -1.10 -5.32 11.64
CA HIS A 72 0.05 -5.93 12.30
C HIS A 72 -0.18 -6.12 13.81
N ASP A 73 0.43 -7.14 14.38
CA ASP A 73 0.48 -7.34 15.82
C ASP A 73 1.44 -6.33 16.49
N GLY A 74 1.15 -5.96 17.74
CA GLY A 74 1.98 -5.05 18.53
C GLY A 74 1.78 -3.56 18.22
N GLY A 75 2.60 -2.70 18.84
CA GLY A 75 2.54 -1.25 18.66
C GLY A 75 3.06 -0.79 17.30
N CYS A 76 2.55 0.35 16.81
CA CYS A 76 3.02 0.99 15.58
C CYS A 76 4.48 1.45 15.73
N ARG A 77 5.28 1.29 14.66
CA ARG A 77 6.69 1.70 14.61
C ARG A 77 7.13 2.01 13.19
#